data_AF-A0A661P6N6-F1
#
_entry.id   AF-A0A661P6N6-F1
#
_cell.length_a   1.000
_cell.length_b   1.000
_cell.length_c   1.000
_cell.angle_alpha   90.00
_cell.angle_beta   90.00
_cell.angle_gamma   90.00
#
_symmetry.space_group_name_H-M   'P 1'
#
loop_
_entity.id
_entity.type
_entity.pdbx_description
1 polymer ?
#
loop_
_entity_poly.entity_id
_entity_poly.type
_entity_poly.pdbx_seq_one_letter_code
_entity_poly.pdbx_strand_id
1 'polypeptide(L)'
;FVPALCPACGWDLKGERDSLVLLCANCHTAWKASLAGLQPVLASVFAPEDKQDILQIPFWRLQVEIDGLEINSYADLVRQANLPKMIDPAWNERPASFWVPAFKIQPRLFLRLAKNMTIIQPSEEPECHIDASSFYPVTMTANEASESLAVLLATMIMPRQRIFPLLPHLHITLHDARLMFWPFKLQGPDIIEPHGGMALNRNALRWGRSI
;
A
#
# COMPACT_ATOMS: atom_id res chain seq x y z
N PHE A 1 -10.43 25.32 -10.22
CA PHE A 1 -10.05 25.51 -8.81
C PHE A 1 -10.93 24.58 -7.99
N VAL A 2 -10.37 23.51 -7.41
CA VAL A 2 -11.11 22.70 -6.44
C VAL A 2 -10.77 23.29 -5.08
N PRO A 3 -11.72 23.90 -4.35
CA PRO A 3 -11.45 24.35 -2.99
C PRO A 3 -11.00 23.12 -2.19
N ALA A 4 -9.86 23.23 -1.51
CA ALA A 4 -9.33 22.18 -0.67
C ALA A 4 -10.12 22.10 0.65
N LEU A 5 -11.45 22.10 0.57
CA LEU A 5 -12.36 21.94 1.70
C LEU A 5 -12.98 20.55 1.63
N CYS A 6 -13.08 19.91 2.78
CA CYS A 6 -13.63 18.58 2.93
C CYS A 6 -15.13 18.61 2.64
N PRO A 7 -15.64 17.84 1.67
CA PRO A 7 -17.08 17.78 1.37
C PRO A 7 -17.94 17.32 2.54
N ALA A 8 -17.38 16.57 3.49
CA ALA A 8 -18.13 16.04 4.63
C ALA A 8 -18.27 17.02 5.81
N CYS A 9 -17.29 17.89 6.04
CA CYS A 9 -17.28 18.75 7.25
C CYS A 9 -16.85 20.21 7.01
N GLY A 10 -16.46 20.57 5.79
CA GLY A 10 -16.06 21.93 5.43
C GLY A 10 -14.66 22.36 5.89
N TRP A 11 -13.88 21.49 6.54
CA TRP A 11 -12.52 21.80 6.99
C TRP A 11 -11.47 21.65 5.88
N ASP A 12 -10.31 22.28 6.07
CA ASP A 12 -9.23 22.19 5.10
C ASP A 12 -8.73 20.75 4.91
N LEU A 13 -8.55 20.37 3.66
CA LEU A 13 -7.91 19.15 3.22
C LEU A 13 -6.40 19.38 3.10
N LYS A 14 -5.63 18.44 3.65
CA LYS A 14 -4.16 18.46 3.65
C LYS A 14 -3.61 17.49 2.60
N GLY A 15 -2.58 17.91 1.89
CA GLY A 15 -1.83 17.08 0.96
C GLY A 15 -0.76 17.91 0.27
N GLU A 16 0.33 17.25 -0.15
CA GLU A 16 1.33 17.90 -0.98
C GLU A 16 0.82 18.13 -2.41
N ARG A 17 1.50 19.00 -3.17
CA ARG A 17 1.06 19.45 -4.50
C ARG A 17 0.89 18.32 -5.53
N ASP A 18 1.68 17.28 -5.41
CA ASP A 18 1.65 16.07 -6.24
C ASP A 18 0.84 14.92 -5.64
N SER A 19 0.21 15.13 -4.47
CA SER A 19 -0.63 14.12 -3.86
C SER A 19 -1.96 14.01 -4.60
N LEU A 20 -2.27 12.79 -5.05
CA LEU A 20 -3.53 12.41 -5.68
C LEU A 20 -4.66 12.25 -4.66
N VAL A 21 -4.31 12.10 -3.38
CA VAL A 21 -5.24 11.97 -2.25
C VAL A 21 -4.96 13.06 -1.23
N LEU A 22 -6.02 13.70 -0.77
CA LEU A 22 -6.01 14.71 0.28
C LEU A 22 -6.69 14.16 1.53
N LEU A 23 -6.19 14.55 2.70
CA LEU A 23 -6.61 14.03 4.00
C LEU A 23 -7.31 15.13 4.81
N CYS A 24 -8.46 14.81 5.40
CA CYS A 24 -9.12 15.69 6.36
C CYS A 24 -8.78 15.26 7.79
N ALA A 25 -8.04 16.10 8.52
CA ALA A 25 -7.72 15.82 9.92
C ALA A 25 -8.92 16.00 10.88
N ASN A 26 -10.02 16.64 10.44
CA ASN A 26 -11.20 16.89 11.31
C ASN A 26 -12.06 15.64 11.49
N CYS A 27 -12.46 15.07 10.36
CA CYS A 27 -13.41 13.96 10.30
C CYS A 27 -12.73 12.67 9.84
N HIS A 28 -11.40 12.69 9.77
CA HIS A 28 -10.54 11.57 9.41
C HIS A 28 -10.96 10.86 8.11
N THR A 29 -11.22 11.65 7.05
CA THR A 29 -11.58 11.13 5.72
C THR A 29 -10.50 11.42 4.68
N ALA A 30 -10.44 10.61 3.63
CA ALA A 30 -9.55 10.79 2.50
C ALA A 30 -10.34 11.04 1.21
N TRP A 31 -9.81 11.90 0.35
CA TRP A 31 -10.49 12.36 -0.86
C TRP A 31 -9.53 12.43 -2.04
N LYS A 32 -9.94 11.92 -3.20
CA LYS A 32 -9.21 12.09 -4.46
C LYS A 32 -9.91 13.09 -5.36
N ALA A 33 -9.14 13.87 -6.11
CA ALA A 33 -9.70 14.72 -7.15
C ALA A 33 -10.13 13.87 -8.36
N SER A 34 -11.28 14.20 -8.93
CA SER A 34 -11.81 13.63 -10.17
C SER A 34 -12.43 14.73 -11.03
N LEU A 35 -12.80 14.40 -12.27
CA LEU A 35 -13.53 15.33 -13.15
C LEU A 35 -14.88 15.77 -12.55
N ALA A 36 -15.50 14.94 -11.72
CA ALA A 36 -16.77 15.21 -11.05
C ALA A 36 -16.60 15.90 -9.67
N GLY A 37 -15.38 16.30 -9.30
CA GLY A 37 -15.06 16.86 -7.99
C GLY A 37 -14.34 15.87 -7.08
N LEU A 38 -14.43 16.09 -5.77
CA LEU A 38 -13.76 15.24 -4.77
C LEU A 38 -14.57 13.96 -4.54
N GLN A 39 -13.91 12.81 -4.70
CA GLN A 39 -14.48 11.50 -4.43
C GLN A 39 -13.86 10.90 -3.17
N PRO A 40 -14.65 10.23 -2.30
CA PRO A 40 -14.12 9.59 -1.11
C PRO A 40 -13.17 8.44 -1.50
N VAL A 41 -12.15 8.25 -0.68
CA VAL A 41 -11.21 7.14 -0.75
C VAL A 41 -11.28 6.39 0.57
N LEU A 42 -11.48 5.07 0.51
CA LEU A 42 -11.38 4.23 1.70
C LEU A 42 -9.92 4.24 2.16
N ALA A 43 -9.69 4.80 3.35
CA ALA A 43 -8.37 4.92 3.92
C ALA A 43 -8.36 4.44 5.37
N SER A 44 -7.21 3.90 5.80
CA SER A 44 -6.95 3.47 7.17
C SER A 44 -5.55 3.94 7.56
N VAL A 45 -5.36 4.27 8.84
CA VAL A 45 -4.06 4.75 9.35
C VAL A 45 -3.68 3.88 10.54
N PHE A 46 -2.53 3.21 10.45
CA PHE A 46 -2.01 2.44 11.57
C PHE A 46 -1.43 3.38 12.62
N ALA A 47 -1.85 3.18 13.87
CA ALA A 47 -1.29 3.89 15.00
C ALA A 47 0.18 3.48 15.17
N PRO A 48 1.12 4.43 15.28
CA PRO A 48 2.50 4.08 15.59
C PRO A 48 2.64 3.68 17.06
N GLU A 49 3.62 2.83 17.36
CA GLU A 49 3.96 2.46 18.75
C GLU A 49 4.50 3.67 19.54
N ASP A 50 5.26 4.55 18.88
CA ASP A 50 5.77 5.82 19.40
C ASP A 50 5.29 6.96 18.49
N LYS A 51 4.83 8.07 19.06
CA LYS A 51 4.31 9.21 18.29
C LYS A 51 5.41 10.16 17.79
N GLN A 52 6.64 10.00 18.27
CA GLN A 52 7.76 10.84 17.85
C GLN A 52 8.42 10.31 16.58
N ASP A 53 8.81 11.24 15.71
CA ASP A 53 9.60 10.94 14.51
C ASP A 53 8.96 9.88 13.60
N ILE A 54 7.64 9.97 13.38
CA ILE A 54 6.90 9.05 12.50
C ILE A 54 6.60 9.67 11.15
N LEU A 55 6.81 8.87 10.11
CA LEU A 55 6.34 9.12 8.76
C LEU A 55 5.36 8.01 8.36
N GLN A 56 4.11 8.40 8.11
CA GLN A 56 3.07 7.52 7.60
C GLN A 56 3.27 7.31 6.10
N ILE A 57 3.65 6.10 5.70
CA ILE A 57 3.93 5.72 4.32
C ILE A 57 2.69 5.05 3.70
N PRO A 58 2.18 5.54 2.56
CA PRO A 58 0.96 5.00 1.98
C PRO A 58 1.21 3.76 1.11
N PHE A 59 0.33 2.79 1.24
CA PHE A 59 0.24 1.57 0.44
C PHE A 59 -1.20 1.38 -0.02
N TRP A 60 -1.39 0.89 -1.24
CA TRP A 60 -2.64 0.28 -1.65
C TRP A 60 -2.67 -1.16 -1.18
N ARG A 61 -3.70 -1.51 -0.41
CA ARG A 61 -4.10 -2.90 -0.17
C ARG A 61 -5.14 -3.27 -1.21
N LEU A 62 -4.76 -4.18 -2.10
CA LEU A 62 -5.53 -4.61 -3.25
C LEU A 62 -6.09 -6.01 -2.99
N GLN A 63 -7.39 -6.17 -3.17
CA GLN A 63 -8.03 -7.47 -3.33
C GLN A 63 -8.23 -7.71 -4.81
N VAL A 64 -7.64 -8.79 -5.31
CA VAL A 64 -7.64 -9.09 -6.74
C VAL A 64 -7.98 -10.54 -6.98
N GLU A 65 -8.54 -10.79 -8.15
CA GLU A 65 -8.63 -12.12 -8.74
C GLU A 65 -7.57 -12.24 -9.83
N ILE A 66 -6.91 -13.40 -9.88
CA ILE A 66 -5.80 -13.64 -10.79
C ILE A 66 -6.09 -14.91 -11.59
N ASP A 67 -6.42 -14.72 -12.87
CA ASP A 67 -6.68 -15.84 -13.76
C ASP A 67 -5.40 -16.65 -13.97
N GLY A 68 -5.51 -17.98 -13.83
CA GLY A 68 -4.39 -18.90 -13.99
C GLY A 68 -3.51 -19.07 -12.74
N LEU A 69 -3.81 -18.41 -11.62
CA LEU A 69 -3.17 -18.66 -10.32
C LEU A 69 -4.19 -18.79 -9.20
N GLU A 70 -4.22 -19.94 -8.54
CA GLU A 70 -5.06 -20.16 -7.36
C GLU A 70 -4.43 -19.48 -6.13
N ILE A 71 -4.68 -18.18 -5.97
CA ILE A 71 -4.30 -17.37 -4.80
C ILE A 71 -5.56 -16.71 -4.23
N ASN A 72 -6.40 -17.51 -3.59
CA ASN A 72 -7.67 -17.05 -3.02
C ASN A 72 -7.52 -16.64 -1.54
N SER A 73 -6.65 -17.35 -0.82
CA SER A 73 -6.40 -17.12 0.60
C SER A 73 -4.97 -16.69 0.90
N TYR A 74 -4.75 -16.12 2.07
CA TYR A 74 -3.40 -15.82 2.56
C TYR A 74 -2.55 -17.11 2.67
N ALA A 75 -3.17 -18.24 3.03
CA ALA A 75 -2.49 -19.54 3.02
C ALA A 75 -2.00 -19.92 1.61
N ASP A 76 -2.79 -19.67 0.56
CA ASP A 76 -2.39 -19.94 -0.82
C ASP A 76 -1.21 -19.07 -1.24
N LEU A 77 -1.23 -17.79 -0.89
CA LEU A 77 -0.09 -16.90 -1.13
C LEU A 77 1.18 -17.43 -0.46
N VAL A 78 1.09 -17.86 0.80
CA VAL A 78 2.22 -18.43 1.56
C VAL A 78 2.77 -19.69 0.88
N ARG A 79 1.89 -20.58 0.39
CA ARG A 79 2.26 -21.80 -0.36
C ARG A 79 2.92 -21.46 -1.68
N GLN A 80 2.31 -20.59 -2.50
CA GLN A 80 2.80 -20.20 -3.82
C GLN A 80 4.14 -19.45 -3.76
N ALA A 81 4.36 -18.66 -2.72
CA ALA A 81 5.63 -17.98 -2.49
C ALA A 81 6.67 -18.84 -1.74
N ASN A 82 6.31 -20.06 -1.33
CA ASN A 82 7.13 -20.98 -0.54
C ASN A 82 7.80 -20.30 0.67
N LEU A 83 7.01 -19.53 1.43
CA LEU A 83 7.53 -18.77 2.57
C LEU A 83 7.79 -19.71 3.76
N PRO A 84 8.85 -19.47 4.55
CA PRO A 84 9.16 -20.27 5.74
C PRO A 84 8.24 -19.89 6.90
N LYS A 85 6.93 -20.08 6.74
CA LYS A 85 5.89 -19.81 7.73
C LYS A 85 5.08 -21.09 7.98
N MET A 86 4.80 -21.37 9.25
CA MET A 86 3.82 -22.39 9.61
C MET A 86 2.43 -21.85 9.29
N ILE A 87 1.68 -22.57 8.44
CA ILE A 87 0.34 -22.15 8.02
C ILE A 87 -0.63 -22.42 9.16
N ASP A 88 -1.23 -21.34 9.68
CA ASP A 88 -2.36 -21.41 10.60
C ASP A 88 -3.65 -21.76 9.81
N PRO A 89 -4.49 -22.71 10.28
CA PRO A 89 -5.77 -23.02 9.64
C PRO A 89 -6.65 -21.79 9.35
N ALA A 90 -6.62 -20.77 10.21
CA ALA A 90 -7.37 -19.52 10.03
C ALA A 90 -6.97 -18.75 8.77
N TRP A 91 -5.78 -18.99 8.21
CA TRP A 91 -5.30 -18.31 7.01
C TRP A 91 -5.94 -18.83 5.72
N ASN A 92 -6.64 -19.96 5.74
CA ASN A 92 -7.39 -20.45 4.58
C ASN A 92 -8.69 -19.65 4.38
N GLU A 93 -9.26 -19.09 5.45
CA GLU A 93 -10.47 -18.27 5.40
C GLU A 93 -10.16 -16.78 5.18
N ARG A 94 -8.92 -16.36 5.42
CA ARG A 94 -8.47 -14.98 5.20
C ARG A 94 -8.18 -14.76 3.70
N PRO A 95 -8.90 -13.84 3.01
CA PRO A 95 -8.63 -13.54 1.61
C PRO A 95 -7.20 -13.06 1.38
N ALA A 96 -6.62 -13.43 0.23
CA ALA A 96 -5.33 -12.89 -0.18
C ALA A 96 -5.46 -11.38 -0.45
N SER A 97 -4.47 -10.61 0.00
CA SER A 97 -4.35 -9.19 -0.34
C SER A 97 -2.93 -8.86 -0.77
N PHE A 98 -2.79 -7.91 -1.67
CA PHE A 98 -1.50 -7.44 -2.15
C PHE A 98 -1.27 -6.01 -1.68
N TRP A 99 -0.11 -5.74 -1.12
CA TRP A 99 0.26 -4.43 -0.61
C TRP A 99 1.31 -3.83 -1.53
N VAL A 100 0.97 -2.68 -2.13
CA VAL A 100 1.81 -2.00 -3.12
C VAL A 100 1.99 -0.56 -2.68
N PRO A 101 3.21 0.03 -2.73
CA PRO A 101 3.40 1.45 -2.42
C PRO A 101 2.39 2.31 -3.19
N ALA A 102 1.73 3.27 -2.55
CA ALA A 102 0.81 4.19 -3.23
C ALA A 102 1.53 5.43 -3.79
N PHE A 103 2.83 5.29 -4.05
CA PHE A 103 3.72 6.36 -4.46
C PHE A 103 4.83 5.82 -5.36
N LYS A 104 5.37 6.71 -6.19
CA LYS A 104 6.47 6.42 -7.10
C LYS A 104 7.82 6.44 -6.37
N ILE A 105 8.64 5.41 -6.62
CA ILE A 105 10.01 5.26 -6.12
C ILE A 105 10.81 4.40 -7.11
N GLN A 106 12.13 4.33 -6.95
CA GLN A 106 13.00 3.46 -7.73
C GLN A 106 12.43 2.01 -7.80
N PRO A 107 12.31 1.39 -8.99
CA PRO A 107 11.62 0.11 -9.18
C PRO A 107 12.08 -1.04 -8.27
N ARG A 108 13.39 -1.13 -7.97
CA ARG A 108 13.92 -2.15 -7.07
C ARG A 108 13.42 -1.97 -5.63
N LEU A 109 13.34 -0.74 -5.15
CA LEU A 109 12.81 -0.43 -3.82
C LEU A 109 11.30 -0.60 -3.79
N PHE A 110 10.61 -0.21 -4.86
CA PHE A 110 9.17 -0.41 -5.02
C PHE A 110 8.79 -1.88 -4.86
N LEU A 111 9.42 -2.78 -5.63
CA LEU A 111 9.15 -4.22 -5.57
C LEU A 111 9.54 -4.82 -4.21
N ARG A 112 10.63 -4.35 -3.61
CA ARG A 112 11.06 -4.79 -2.26
C ARG A 112 10.03 -4.43 -1.19
N LEU A 113 9.55 -3.17 -1.21
CA LEU A 113 8.50 -2.68 -0.33
C LEU A 113 7.20 -3.48 -0.51
N ALA A 114 6.75 -3.61 -1.75
CA ALA A 114 5.51 -4.31 -2.08
C ALA A 114 5.57 -5.77 -1.62
N LYS A 115 6.68 -6.48 -1.91
CA LYS A 115 6.89 -7.86 -1.47
C LYS A 115 6.86 -7.99 0.04
N ASN A 116 7.61 -7.15 0.76
CA ASN A 116 7.71 -7.26 2.22
C ASN A 116 6.35 -6.99 2.88
N MET A 117 5.63 -5.94 2.48
CA MET A 117 4.31 -5.63 3.02
C MET A 117 3.27 -6.71 2.67
N THR A 118 3.33 -7.26 1.45
CA THR A 118 2.46 -8.36 1.01
C THR A 118 2.78 -9.68 1.76
N ILE A 119 3.97 -9.84 2.33
CA ILE A 119 4.32 -10.99 3.17
C ILE A 119 3.91 -10.76 4.63
N ILE A 120 4.08 -9.55 5.16
CA ILE A 120 3.75 -9.21 6.54
C ILE A 120 2.23 -9.26 6.76
N GLN A 121 1.45 -8.65 5.85
CA GLN A 121 -0.02 -8.52 5.92
C GLN A 121 -0.55 -8.38 7.34
N PRO A 122 -0.41 -7.20 7.97
CA PRO A 122 -0.96 -6.95 9.30
C PRO A 122 -2.44 -7.36 9.34
N SER A 123 -2.80 -8.12 10.37
CA SER A 123 -4.15 -8.69 10.52
C SER A 123 -5.19 -7.63 10.90
N GLU A 124 -4.72 -6.53 11.48
CA GLU A 124 -5.56 -5.44 11.97
C GLU A 124 -6.06 -4.56 10.82
N GLU A 125 -7.34 -4.20 10.88
CA GLU A 125 -7.92 -3.14 10.06
C GLU A 125 -8.17 -1.93 10.95
N PRO A 126 -7.19 -1.03 11.11
CA PRO A 126 -7.40 0.16 11.92
C PRO A 126 -8.40 1.08 11.24
N GLU A 127 -9.15 1.80 12.07
CA GLU A 127 -9.98 2.91 11.59
C GLU A 127 -9.09 4.01 10.99
N CYS A 128 -9.70 4.88 10.18
CA CYS A 128 -8.99 6.06 9.71
C CYS A 128 -8.89 7.06 10.87
N HIS A 129 -7.70 7.18 11.46
CA HIS A 129 -7.40 8.26 12.39
C HIS A 129 -6.24 9.08 11.85
N ILE A 130 -6.58 10.19 11.22
CA ILE A 130 -5.60 11.16 10.73
C ILE A 130 -5.20 12.07 11.88
N ASP A 131 -4.02 11.82 12.45
CA ASP A 131 -3.46 12.59 13.56
C ASP A 131 -2.46 13.66 13.07
N ALA A 132 -1.62 14.16 13.99
CA ALA A 132 -0.60 15.16 13.70
C ALA A 132 0.67 14.58 13.03
N SER A 133 0.71 13.29 12.71
CA SER A 133 1.85 12.64 12.05
C SER A 133 2.12 13.27 10.67
N SER A 134 3.34 13.08 10.17
CA SER A 134 3.67 13.39 8.78
C SER A 134 3.18 12.28 7.87
N PHE A 135 2.46 12.61 6.80
CA PHE A 135 1.97 11.66 5.80
C PHE A 135 2.74 11.84 4.50
N TYR A 136 3.32 10.76 4.00
CA TYR A 136 3.99 10.78 2.70
C TYR A 136 2.93 10.84 1.57
N PRO A 137 3.15 11.64 0.50
CA PRO A 137 2.11 11.87 -0.51
C PRO A 137 1.76 10.60 -1.28
N VAL A 138 0.49 10.51 -1.66
CA VAL A 138 -0.01 9.45 -2.55
C VAL A 138 0.20 9.92 -3.98
N THR A 139 1.17 9.37 -4.69
CA THR A 139 1.52 9.80 -6.06
C THR A 139 1.23 8.75 -7.13
N MET A 140 0.58 7.65 -6.75
CA MET A 140 0.15 6.59 -7.65
C MET A 140 -1.25 6.11 -7.30
N THR A 141 -2.09 5.91 -8.31
CA THR A 141 -3.48 5.42 -8.17
C THR A 141 -3.55 3.92 -7.89
N ALA A 142 -4.70 3.43 -7.41
CA ALA A 142 -4.91 2.00 -7.21
C ALA A 142 -4.83 1.19 -8.52
N ASN A 143 -5.28 1.76 -9.64
CA ASN A 143 -5.21 1.09 -10.95
C ASN A 143 -3.75 0.95 -11.41
N GLU A 144 -2.97 2.03 -11.38
CA GLU A 144 -1.52 1.98 -11.65
C GLU A 144 -0.81 0.98 -10.71
N ALA A 145 -1.19 0.95 -9.43
CA ALA A 145 -0.65 -0.03 -8.47
C ALA A 145 -1.00 -1.48 -8.86
N SER A 146 -2.22 -1.73 -9.33
CA SER A 146 -2.67 -3.05 -9.75
C SER A 146 -1.92 -3.59 -10.97
N GLU A 147 -1.55 -2.73 -11.91
CA GLU A 147 -0.73 -3.10 -13.08
C GLU A 147 0.66 -3.63 -12.67
N SER A 148 1.18 -3.19 -11.53
CA SER A 148 2.47 -3.67 -11.02
C SER A 148 2.43 -5.10 -10.44
N LEU A 149 1.23 -5.66 -10.21
CA LEU A 149 1.06 -6.95 -9.54
C LEU A 149 1.65 -8.12 -10.33
N ALA A 150 1.59 -8.12 -11.66
CA ALA A 150 2.22 -9.17 -12.46
C ALA A 150 3.74 -9.25 -12.18
N VAL A 151 4.40 -8.09 -12.07
CA VAL A 151 5.83 -8.00 -11.75
C VAL A 151 6.08 -8.41 -10.29
N LEU A 152 5.21 -7.99 -9.37
CA LEU A 152 5.29 -8.40 -7.97
C LEU A 152 5.19 -9.93 -7.83
N LEU A 153 4.20 -10.56 -8.47
CA LEU A 153 4.00 -12.01 -8.48
C LEU A 153 5.22 -12.74 -9.04
N ALA A 154 5.81 -12.24 -10.14
CA ALA A 154 7.06 -12.78 -10.70
C ALA A 154 8.24 -12.77 -9.70
N THR A 155 8.24 -11.82 -8.76
CA THR A 155 9.29 -11.70 -7.73
C THR A 155 9.01 -12.51 -6.46
N MET A 156 7.75 -12.89 -6.25
CA MET A 156 7.27 -13.57 -5.05
C MET A 156 7.08 -15.08 -5.25
N ILE A 157 6.49 -15.50 -6.37
CA ILE A 157 6.10 -16.90 -6.61
C ILE A 157 7.32 -17.77 -6.89
N MET A 158 7.33 -18.95 -6.26
CA MET A 158 8.39 -19.94 -6.35
C MET A 158 7.81 -21.34 -6.64
N PRO A 159 8.49 -22.15 -7.47
CA PRO A 159 9.67 -21.83 -8.25
C PRO A 159 9.32 -20.90 -9.43
N ARG A 160 10.26 -20.01 -9.77
CA ARG A 160 10.09 -19.01 -10.84
C ARG A 160 9.63 -19.61 -12.17
N GLN A 161 10.09 -20.81 -12.50
CA GLN A 161 9.72 -21.53 -13.72
C GLN A 161 8.20 -21.76 -13.88
N ARG A 162 7.43 -21.77 -12.78
CA ARG A 162 5.97 -21.91 -12.83
C ARG A 162 5.28 -20.61 -13.24
N ILE A 163 5.77 -19.46 -12.78
CA ILE A 163 5.11 -18.17 -13.00
C ILE A 163 5.45 -17.55 -14.36
N PHE A 164 6.70 -17.67 -14.82
CA PHE A 164 7.14 -17.03 -16.07
C PHE A 164 6.30 -17.37 -17.32
N PRO A 165 5.89 -18.62 -17.56
CA PRO A 165 5.02 -18.97 -18.69
C PRO A 165 3.60 -18.37 -18.59
N LEU A 166 3.14 -18.12 -17.36
CA LEU A 166 1.80 -17.59 -17.09
C LEU A 166 1.78 -16.06 -17.24
N LEU A 167 2.89 -15.36 -16.97
CA LEU A 167 2.95 -13.88 -16.96
C LEU A 167 2.31 -13.20 -18.18
N PRO A 168 2.52 -13.63 -19.43
CA PRO A 168 1.91 -12.97 -20.59
C PRO A 168 0.38 -13.13 -20.67
N HIS A 169 -0.17 -14.08 -19.93
CA HIS A 169 -1.58 -14.47 -19.94
C HIS A 169 -2.28 -14.19 -18.61
N LEU A 170 -1.58 -13.58 -17.63
CA LEU A 170 -2.19 -13.22 -16.37
C LEU A 170 -3.18 -12.08 -16.58
N HIS A 171 -4.44 -12.37 -16.30
CA HIS A 171 -5.47 -11.35 -16.16
C HIS A 171 -5.68 -11.11 -14.67
N ILE A 172 -5.49 -9.86 -14.26
CA ILE A 172 -5.63 -9.44 -12.88
C ILE A 172 -6.82 -8.49 -12.81
N THR A 173 -7.86 -8.89 -12.09
CA THR A 173 -9.07 -8.09 -11.89
C THR A 173 -9.04 -7.49 -10.49
N LEU A 174 -9.06 -6.16 -10.40
CA LEU A 174 -9.11 -5.44 -9.13
C LEU A 174 -10.55 -5.38 -8.60
N HIS A 175 -10.80 -6.01 -7.46
CA HIS A 175 -12.12 -6.05 -6.82
C HIS A 175 -12.30 -4.97 -5.77
N ASP A 176 -11.28 -4.78 -4.91
CA ASP A 176 -11.28 -3.74 -3.88
C ASP A 176 -9.89 -3.12 -3.74
N ALA A 177 -9.86 -1.84 -3.38
CA ALA A 177 -8.65 -1.10 -3.10
C ALA A 177 -8.84 -0.17 -1.90
N ARG A 178 -8.03 -0.37 -0.86
CA ARG A 178 -7.98 0.49 0.31
C ARG A 178 -6.61 1.14 0.46
N LEU A 179 -6.60 2.43 0.78
CA LEU A 179 -5.38 3.17 1.08
C LEU A 179 -4.97 2.93 2.54
N MET A 180 -3.82 2.33 2.76
CA MET A 180 -3.30 2.02 4.09
C MET A 180 -2.07 2.90 4.36
N PHE A 181 -2.11 3.68 5.43
CA PHE A 181 -0.94 4.41 5.92
C PHE A 181 -0.24 3.60 7.00
N TRP A 182 1.01 3.19 6.73
CA TRP A 182 1.82 2.40 7.63
C TRP A 182 2.91 3.26 8.28
N PRO A 183 3.09 3.21 9.61
CA PRO A 183 4.06 4.04 10.30
C PRO A 183 5.49 3.52 10.08
N PHE A 184 6.37 4.42 9.63
CA PHE A 184 7.81 4.20 9.62
C PHE A 184 8.46 5.17 10.61
N LYS A 185 9.42 4.66 11.40
CA LYS A 185 10.21 5.49 12.30
C LYS A 185 11.33 6.18 11.54
N LEU A 186 11.44 7.49 11.67
CA LEU A 186 12.57 8.27 11.15
C LEU A 186 13.76 8.05 12.09
N GLN A 187 14.88 7.59 11.54
CA GLN A 187 16.13 7.41 12.29
C GLN A 187 17.29 7.95 11.46
N GLY A 188 17.64 9.22 11.71
CA GLY A 188 18.70 9.92 10.98
C GLY A 188 18.40 9.99 9.47
N PRO A 189 19.27 9.46 8.59
CA PRO A 189 19.06 9.46 7.15
C PRO A 189 18.08 8.37 6.69
N ASP A 190 17.67 7.47 7.57
CA ASP A 190 16.87 6.29 7.22
C ASP A 190 15.46 6.37 7.81
N ILE A 191 14.56 5.60 7.22
CA ILE A 191 13.22 5.31 7.73
C ILE A 191 13.12 3.80 7.93
N ILE A 192 12.57 3.37 9.06
CA ILE A 192 12.58 1.98 9.49
C ILE A 192 11.14 1.51 9.73
N GLU A 193 10.80 0.39 9.12
CA GLU A 193 9.56 -0.31 9.37
C GLU A 193 9.65 -1.07 10.71
N PRO A 194 8.73 -0.85 11.67
CA PRO A 194 8.86 -1.33 13.05
C PRO A 194 8.92 -2.86 13.22
N HIS A 195 8.18 -3.64 12.42
CA HIS A 195 7.96 -5.06 12.72
C HIS A 195 8.85 -6.02 11.90
N GLY A 196 9.21 -5.62 10.69
CA GLY A 196 9.99 -6.39 9.72
C GLY A 196 11.40 -5.87 9.53
N GLY A 197 11.80 -4.78 10.21
CA GLY A 197 13.16 -4.25 10.21
C GLY A 197 13.62 -3.69 8.86
N MET A 198 12.69 -3.38 7.96
CA MET A 198 13.03 -2.82 6.66
C MET A 198 13.47 -1.36 6.80
N ALA A 199 14.75 -1.11 6.54
CA ALA A 199 15.30 0.24 6.44
C ALA A 199 15.36 0.74 4.99
N LEU A 200 14.98 2.00 4.79
CA LEU A 200 15.10 2.73 3.53
C LEU A 200 15.80 4.05 3.79
N ASN A 201 16.66 4.47 2.86
CA ASN A 201 17.19 5.82 2.92
C ASN A 201 16.09 6.84 2.61
N ARG A 202 15.94 7.86 3.45
CA ARG A 202 14.93 8.92 3.31
C ARG A 202 15.06 9.68 1.99
N ASN A 203 16.26 9.81 1.42
CA ASN A 203 16.45 10.47 0.13
C ASN A 203 15.90 9.64 -1.04
N ALA A 204 15.82 8.32 -0.89
CA ALA A 204 15.23 7.46 -1.92
C ALA A 204 13.75 7.77 -2.15
N LEU A 205 13.03 8.21 -1.10
CA LEU A 205 11.66 8.71 -1.23
C LEU A 205 11.61 9.98 -2.09
N ARG A 206 12.51 10.94 -1.81
CA ARG A 206 12.55 12.23 -2.53
C ARG A 206 12.84 12.07 -4.03
N TRP A 207 13.79 11.21 -4.39
CA TRP A 207 14.18 11.02 -5.79
C TRP A 207 13.12 10.32 -6.64
N GLY A 208 12.22 9.55 -6.01
CA GLY A 208 11.07 8.93 -6.69
C GLY A 208 10.03 9.92 -7.22
N ARG A 209 10.04 11.16 -6.72
CA ARG A 209 9.10 12.24 -7.12
C ARG A 209 9.53 13.01 -8.37
N SER A 210 10.76 12.80 -8.84
CA SER A 210 11.31 13.46 -10.03
C SER A 210 11.31 12.57 -11.28
N ILE A 211 10.66 11.41 -11.23
CA ILE A 211 10.61 10.39 -12.30
C ILE A 211 9.23 10.37 -12.95
#